data_AF-A0A9P3E3Z8-F1
#
_entry.id   AF-A0A9P3E3Z8-F1
#
_cell.length_a   1.000
_cell.length_b   1.000
_cell.length_c   1.000
_cell.angle_alpha   90.00
_cell.angle_beta   90.00
_cell.angle_gamma   90.00
#
_symmetry.space_group_name_H-M   'P 1'
#
loop_
_entity.id
_entity.type
_entity.pdbx_description
1 polymer ?
#
loop_
_entity_poly.entity_id
_entity_poly.type
_entity_poly.pdbx_seq_one_letter_code
_entity_poly.pdbx_strand_id
1 'polypeptide(L)'
;MRLLIAAVVVLSAARSALGSAYVGCFPSSDVTGFTPPTSGLTQPSNGACIAACQANSQGYSYYIASTSHCYCSASTVFPTPGDLQQGTVGNPGGCSSGLAIATRIPTSFSFDGCFVLDVSLFNPPIEVSRPDVCFSDCANFDFAVIGGLPTTPNSLMDCYCGNGVNLGVTAIRCPAHGVLVQDGAYFYDDHHGSHGFSRRKALEQAVLKQQAANICPAGLKPCHIDGADDKAFECIDPVSDIESCGGCVFGEFETGSSNSTVGVNCLDAPGQALGGVTCSSGQCEVSKCKPGYHLKSGKCVYRKRRR
;
A
#
# COMPACT_ATOMS: atom_id res chain seq x y z
N MET A 1 23.73 38.08 -52.82
CA MET A 1 22.57 37.19 -52.58
C MET A 1 22.75 36.60 -51.19
N ARG A 2 22.21 37.26 -50.14
CA ARG A 2 22.38 36.85 -48.74
C ARG A 2 21.22 35.91 -48.37
N LEU A 3 21.52 34.62 -48.16
CA LEU A 3 20.54 33.65 -47.65
C LEU A 3 20.27 33.93 -46.17
N LEU A 4 19.02 34.24 -45.85
CA LEU A 4 18.49 34.28 -44.48
C LEU A 4 18.13 32.85 -44.07
N ILE A 5 18.82 32.33 -43.06
CA ILE A 5 18.46 31.07 -42.38
C ILE A 5 17.43 31.43 -41.31
N ALA A 6 16.16 31.08 -41.56
CA ALA A 6 15.10 31.16 -40.56
C ALA A 6 15.19 29.95 -39.63
N ALA A 7 15.60 30.17 -38.37
CA ALA A 7 15.55 29.15 -37.33
C ALA A 7 14.09 28.98 -36.86
N VAL A 8 13.47 27.86 -37.19
CA VAL A 8 12.17 27.45 -36.66
C VAL A 8 12.41 26.93 -35.23
N VAL A 9 12.09 27.76 -34.24
CA VAL A 9 12.02 27.32 -32.84
C VAL A 9 10.73 26.52 -32.67
N VAL A 10 10.84 25.20 -32.67
CA VAL A 10 9.74 24.31 -32.26
C VAL A 10 9.62 24.42 -30.74
N LEU A 11 8.72 25.29 -30.26
CA LEU A 11 8.25 25.25 -28.88
C LEU A 11 7.47 23.95 -28.70
N SER A 12 8.15 22.89 -28.24
CA SER A 12 7.50 21.72 -27.66
C SER A 12 6.83 22.17 -26.35
N ALA A 13 5.61 22.67 -26.45
CA ALA A 13 4.73 22.81 -25.30
C ALA A 13 4.54 21.40 -24.73
N ALA A 14 5.28 21.08 -23.66
CA ALA A 14 4.96 19.95 -22.82
C ALA A 14 3.53 20.17 -22.34
N ARG A 15 2.56 19.50 -22.98
CA ARG A 15 1.22 19.41 -22.45
C ARG A 15 1.37 18.61 -21.17
N SER A 16 1.45 19.30 -20.03
CA SER A 16 1.20 18.68 -18.74
C SER A 16 -0.12 17.92 -18.89
N ALA A 17 -0.07 16.60 -18.81
CA ALA A 17 -1.27 15.78 -18.92
C ALA A 17 -2.16 16.14 -17.73
N LEU A 18 -3.18 16.96 -17.97
CA LEU A 18 -4.13 17.34 -16.95
C LEU A 18 -4.83 16.07 -16.48
N GLY A 19 -4.70 15.77 -15.19
CA GLY A 19 -5.28 14.60 -14.55
C GLY A 19 -6.75 14.79 -14.17
N SER A 20 -7.28 13.76 -13.53
CA SER A 20 -8.60 13.74 -12.92
C SER A 20 -8.49 13.10 -11.54
N ALA A 21 -9.16 13.67 -10.54
CA ALA A 21 -9.18 13.12 -9.19
C ALA A 21 -10.61 12.79 -8.76
N TYR A 22 -10.83 11.57 -8.25
CA TYR A 22 -12.10 11.19 -7.61
C TYR A 22 -12.26 11.98 -6.32
N VAL A 23 -13.39 12.66 -6.14
CA VAL A 23 -13.63 13.56 -4.99
C VAL A 23 -14.81 13.14 -4.10
N GLY A 24 -15.45 12.01 -4.40
CA GLY A 24 -16.50 11.47 -3.54
C GLY A 24 -17.69 10.84 -4.25
N CYS A 25 -18.61 10.33 -3.43
CA CYS A 25 -19.92 9.84 -3.85
C CYS A 25 -21.00 10.80 -3.38
N PHE A 26 -21.94 11.16 -4.26
CA PHE A 26 -23.06 12.03 -3.93
C PHE A 26 -24.40 11.40 -4.34
N PRO A 27 -25.51 11.73 -3.67
CA PRO A 27 -26.85 11.34 -4.14
C PRO A 27 -27.07 11.75 -5.59
N SER A 28 -27.66 10.85 -6.39
CA SER A 28 -27.99 11.17 -7.79
C SER A 28 -28.93 12.37 -7.93
N SER A 29 -29.81 12.61 -6.96
CA SER A 29 -30.68 13.79 -6.90
C SER A 29 -29.90 15.10 -7.01
N ASP A 30 -28.72 15.16 -6.40
CA ASP A 30 -27.97 16.41 -6.23
C ASP A 30 -27.24 16.82 -7.51
N VAL A 31 -27.08 15.87 -8.44
CA VAL A 31 -26.38 16.09 -9.72
C VAL A 31 -27.32 16.13 -10.92
N THR A 32 -28.56 15.66 -10.78
CA THR A 32 -29.53 15.62 -11.90
C THR A 32 -29.93 17.00 -12.44
N GLY A 33 -29.68 18.08 -11.68
CA GLY A 33 -29.85 19.47 -12.12
C GLY A 33 -28.66 20.05 -12.89
N PHE A 34 -27.55 19.30 -13.02
CA PHE A 34 -26.36 19.76 -13.73
C PHE A 34 -26.45 19.51 -15.23
N THR A 35 -25.54 20.12 -15.99
CA THR A 35 -25.61 20.10 -17.45
C THR A 35 -25.17 18.73 -17.99
N PRO A 36 -25.92 18.14 -18.94
CA PRO A 36 -25.45 16.95 -19.62
C PRO A 36 -24.23 17.27 -20.52
N PRO A 37 -23.36 16.29 -20.82
CA PRO A 37 -22.30 16.46 -21.79
C PRO A 37 -22.86 16.72 -23.20
N THR A 38 -22.12 17.44 -24.04
CA THR A 38 -22.49 17.64 -25.46
C THR A 38 -22.52 16.34 -26.27
N SER A 39 -21.75 15.32 -25.85
CA SER A 39 -21.79 13.97 -26.43
C SER A 39 -22.98 13.11 -25.98
N GLY A 40 -23.94 13.70 -25.25
CA GLY A 40 -25.14 13.04 -24.75
C GLY A 40 -25.07 12.65 -23.28
N LEU A 41 -26.27 12.44 -22.69
CA LEU A 41 -26.48 12.15 -21.27
C LEU A 41 -25.95 10.78 -20.84
N THR A 42 -25.96 9.79 -21.73
CA THR A 42 -25.55 8.41 -21.40
C THR A 42 -24.10 8.16 -21.80
N GLN A 43 -23.28 7.67 -20.88
CA GLN A 43 -21.89 7.31 -21.11
C GLN A 43 -21.62 5.87 -20.63
N PRO A 44 -20.78 5.08 -21.32
CA PRO A 44 -20.58 3.66 -20.99
C PRO A 44 -19.76 3.43 -19.70
N SER A 45 -19.07 4.46 -19.20
CA SER A 45 -18.23 4.37 -18.00
C SER A 45 -17.94 5.75 -17.41
N ASN A 46 -17.43 5.79 -16.17
CA ASN A 46 -16.94 7.02 -15.56
C ASN A 46 -15.80 7.65 -16.39
N GLY A 47 -14.90 6.84 -16.95
CA GLY A 47 -13.82 7.33 -17.81
C GLY A 47 -14.34 8.02 -19.08
N ALA A 48 -15.39 7.49 -19.70
CA ALA A 48 -16.05 8.14 -20.83
C ALA A 48 -16.76 9.44 -20.42
N CYS A 49 -17.38 9.47 -19.24
CA CYS A 49 -17.99 10.67 -18.66
C CYS A 49 -16.96 11.78 -18.40
N ILE A 50 -15.82 11.42 -17.80
CA ILE A 50 -14.68 12.33 -17.60
C ILE A 50 -14.21 12.93 -18.93
N ALA A 51 -13.95 12.08 -19.94
CA ALA A 51 -13.50 12.54 -21.25
C ALA A 51 -14.52 13.48 -21.93
N ALA A 52 -15.81 13.17 -21.82
CA ALA A 52 -16.89 14.00 -22.34
C ALA A 52 -16.96 15.37 -21.65
N CYS A 53 -16.86 15.42 -20.31
CA CYS A 53 -16.88 16.69 -19.58
C CYS A 53 -15.60 17.52 -19.81
N GLN A 54 -14.44 16.88 -19.94
CA GLN A 54 -13.17 17.55 -20.26
C GLN A 54 -13.21 18.23 -21.64
N ALA A 55 -13.81 17.58 -22.64
CA ALA A 55 -13.97 18.17 -23.97
C ALA A 55 -14.81 19.47 -23.98
N ASN A 56 -15.59 19.69 -22.92
CA ASN A 56 -16.45 20.87 -22.73
C ASN A 56 -15.89 21.89 -21.72
N SER A 57 -14.61 21.77 -21.34
CA SER A 57 -13.95 22.65 -20.37
C SER A 57 -14.68 22.75 -19.02
N GLN A 58 -15.27 21.64 -18.58
CA GLN A 58 -16.02 21.57 -17.32
C GLN A 58 -15.06 21.33 -16.15
N GLY A 59 -15.51 21.70 -14.94
CA GLY A 59 -14.75 21.57 -13.70
C GLY A 59 -14.93 20.23 -13.00
N TYR A 60 -16.08 19.59 -13.19
CA TYR A 60 -16.39 18.30 -12.59
C TYR A 60 -17.17 17.41 -13.57
N SER A 61 -17.06 16.10 -13.37
CA SER A 61 -17.92 15.09 -13.98
C SER A 61 -18.59 14.25 -12.91
N TYR A 62 -19.83 13.84 -13.17
CA TYR A 62 -20.65 13.03 -12.26
C TYR A 62 -21.22 11.84 -13.03
N TYR A 63 -20.80 10.63 -12.69
CA TYR A 63 -21.25 9.40 -13.37
C TYR A 63 -22.13 8.54 -12.45
N ILE A 64 -23.34 8.21 -12.89
CA ILE A 64 -24.26 7.33 -12.19
C ILE A 64 -24.21 5.95 -12.85
N ALA A 65 -23.54 5.00 -12.19
CA ALA A 65 -23.29 3.68 -12.77
C ALA A 65 -24.56 2.87 -13.08
N SER A 66 -25.62 3.01 -12.27
CA SER A 66 -26.86 2.25 -12.43
C SER A 66 -27.69 2.64 -13.66
N THR A 67 -27.56 3.88 -14.14
CA THR A 67 -28.30 4.39 -15.31
C THR A 67 -27.38 4.75 -16.47
N SER A 68 -26.06 4.65 -16.29
CA SER A 68 -25.06 5.16 -17.21
C SER A 68 -25.20 6.66 -17.52
N HIS A 69 -25.88 7.42 -16.66
CA HIS A 69 -26.00 8.87 -16.86
C HIS A 69 -24.72 9.59 -16.44
N CYS A 70 -24.37 10.63 -17.19
CA CYS A 70 -23.24 11.50 -16.98
C CYS A 70 -23.71 12.94 -16.94
N TYR A 71 -23.21 13.71 -15.98
CA TYR A 71 -23.43 15.15 -15.88
C TYR A 71 -22.10 15.85 -15.70
N CYS A 72 -22.05 17.12 -16.09
CA CYS A 72 -20.89 17.98 -15.91
C CYS A 72 -21.30 19.24 -15.16
N SER A 73 -20.36 19.85 -14.44
CA SER A 73 -20.58 21.18 -13.87
C SER A 73 -19.32 22.05 -14.00
N ALA A 74 -19.51 23.36 -13.91
CA ALA A 74 -18.41 24.31 -13.79
C ALA A 74 -17.62 24.04 -12.49
N SER A 75 -16.34 24.48 -12.44
CA SER A 75 -15.52 24.32 -11.24
C SER A 75 -16.11 25.02 -10.01
N THR A 76 -16.93 26.04 -10.21
CA THR A 76 -17.62 26.79 -9.13
C THR A 76 -18.88 26.11 -8.62
N VAL A 77 -19.36 25.06 -9.28
CA VAL A 77 -20.61 24.37 -8.94
C VAL A 77 -20.29 22.95 -8.50
N PHE A 78 -20.46 22.70 -7.21
CA PHE A 78 -20.20 21.42 -6.56
C PHE A 78 -21.33 21.13 -5.55
N PRO A 79 -21.75 19.86 -5.36
CA PRO A 79 -22.70 19.50 -4.32
C PRO A 79 -22.26 19.96 -2.93
N THR A 80 -23.20 20.09 -2.00
CA THR A 80 -22.86 20.48 -0.62
C THR A 80 -22.00 19.40 0.03
N PRO A 81 -20.86 19.76 0.66
CA PRO A 81 -19.96 18.77 1.28
C PRO A 81 -20.63 17.81 2.26
N GLY A 82 -21.63 18.28 3.01
CA GLY A 82 -22.44 17.49 3.93
C GLY A 82 -23.22 16.34 3.28
N ASP A 83 -23.46 16.41 1.98
CA ASP A 83 -24.14 15.34 1.23
C ASP A 83 -23.17 14.24 0.76
N LEU A 84 -21.87 14.37 1.04
CA LEU A 84 -20.85 13.37 0.73
C LEU A 84 -21.19 12.04 1.40
N GLN A 85 -21.43 11.02 0.59
CA GLN A 85 -21.80 9.68 1.01
C GLN A 85 -20.59 8.75 1.08
N GLN A 86 -20.74 7.69 1.86
CA GLN A 86 -19.72 6.67 2.01
C GLN A 86 -19.47 5.93 0.69
N GLY A 87 -18.19 5.72 0.35
CA GLY A 87 -17.77 4.94 -0.81
C GLY A 87 -17.87 3.43 -0.58
N THR A 88 -17.41 2.64 -1.55
CA THR A 88 -17.34 1.17 -1.46
C THR A 88 -15.95 0.70 -0.99
N VAL A 89 -15.87 -0.33 -0.15
CA VAL A 89 -14.58 -0.88 0.33
C VAL A 89 -13.75 -1.39 -0.85
N GLY A 90 -12.45 -1.10 -0.86
CA GLY A 90 -11.49 -1.69 -1.80
C GLY A 90 -11.61 -1.19 -3.24
N ASN A 91 -12.49 -0.23 -3.51
CA ASN A 91 -12.60 0.41 -4.82
C ASN A 91 -12.52 1.94 -4.67
N PRO A 92 -11.33 2.55 -4.85
CA PRO A 92 -11.11 3.99 -4.73
C PRO A 92 -11.88 4.87 -5.75
N GLY A 93 -12.87 4.33 -6.47
CA GLY A 93 -13.85 5.11 -7.22
C GLY A 93 -15.24 4.48 -7.27
N GLY A 94 -15.53 3.54 -6.37
CA GLY A 94 -16.79 2.79 -6.36
C GLY A 94 -17.84 3.45 -5.47
N CYS A 95 -18.94 3.90 -6.05
CA CYS A 95 -20.12 4.36 -5.30
C CYS A 95 -21.23 3.29 -5.32
N SER A 96 -22.02 3.24 -4.24
CA SER A 96 -23.22 2.41 -4.16
C SER A 96 -24.24 2.76 -5.25
N SER A 97 -25.14 1.83 -5.57
CA SER A 97 -26.24 2.09 -6.53
C SER A 97 -27.06 3.31 -6.11
N GLY A 98 -27.38 4.18 -7.06
CA GLY A 98 -28.13 5.43 -6.81
C GLY A 98 -27.26 6.65 -6.45
N LEU A 99 -25.94 6.46 -6.31
CA LEU A 99 -24.98 7.53 -6.11
C LEU A 99 -24.24 7.87 -7.41
N ALA A 100 -23.83 9.13 -7.53
CA ALA A 100 -22.97 9.65 -8.58
C ALA A 100 -21.51 9.65 -8.11
N ILE A 101 -20.61 9.18 -8.97
CA ILE A 101 -19.17 9.27 -8.81
C ILE A 101 -18.75 10.68 -9.23
N ALA A 102 -18.35 11.53 -8.28
CA ALA A 102 -17.85 12.87 -8.56
C ALA A 102 -16.35 12.86 -8.82
N THR A 103 -15.92 13.49 -9.92
CA THR A 103 -14.51 13.60 -10.31
C THR A 103 -14.17 15.05 -10.65
N ARG A 104 -13.09 15.58 -10.07
CA ARG A 104 -12.53 16.90 -10.39
C ARG A 104 -11.70 16.82 -11.67
N ILE A 105 -11.96 17.72 -12.61
CA ILE A 105 -11.24 17.84 -13.88
C ILE A 105 -11.15 19.29 -14.36
N PRO A 106 -9.99 19.75 -14.85
CA PRO A 106 -8.67 19.16 -14.68
C PRO A 106 -8.12 19.36 -13.27
N THR A 107 -7.15 18.53 -12.87
CA THR A 107 -6.32 18.76 -11.69
C THR A 107 -4.95 18.11 -11.87
N SER A 108 -3.92 18.60 -11.18
CA SER A 108 -2.61 17.95 -11.10
C SER A 108 -2.57 16.81 -10.08
N PHE A 109 -3.52 16.81 -9.15
CA PHE A 109 -3.66 15.79 -8.13
C PHE A 109 -4.26 14.50 -8.70
N SER A 110 -3.83 13.37 -8.15
CA SER A 110 -4.43 12.07 -8.35
C SER A 110 -4.86 11.46 -7.04
N PHE A 111 -6.03 10.85 -7.07
CA PHE A 111 -6.55 10.15 -5.91
C PHE A 111 -5.76 8.86 -5.67
N ASP A 112 -5.18 8.68 -4.48
CA ASP A 112 -4.48 7.44 -4.08
C ASP A 112 -5.43 6.47 -3.37
N GLY A 113 -6.32 7.01 -2.53
CA GLY A 113 -7.25 6.22 -1.75
C GLY A 113 -7.77 6.93 -0.52
N CYS A 114 -8.45 6.16 0.34
CA CYS A 114 -8.91 6.64 1.64
C CYS A 114 -8.16 5.92 2.76
N PHE A 115 -7.66 6.69 3.71
CA PHE A 115 -6.78 6.21 4.78
C PHE A 115 -7.18 6.82 6.12
N VAL A 116 -6.86 6.11 7.20
CA VAL A 116 -6.88 6.66 8.55
C VAL A 116 -5.66 7.57 8.73
N LEU A 117 -5.88 8.76 9.26
CA LEU A 117 -4.83 9.72 9.54
C LEU A 117 -4.59 9.87 11.04
N ASP A 118 -3.32 9.84 11.42
CA ASP A 118 -2.90 10.35 12.72
C ASP A 118 -2.79 11.88 12.63
N VAL A 119 -3.86 12.55 13.08
CA VAL A 119 -4.00 14.02 13.07
C VAL A 119 -3.01 14.76 13.94
N SER A 120 -2.22 14.07 14.77
CA SER A 120 -1.21 14.72 15.61
C SER A 120 -0.10 15.43 14.83
N LEU A 121 -0.04 15.24 13.50
CA LEU A 121 1.01 15.74 12.62
C LEU A 121 0.63 16.96 11.76
N PHE A 122 -0.60 17.46 11.82
CA PHE A 122 -1.03 18.56 10.93
C PHE A 122 -1.26 19.89 11.66
N ASN A 123 -0.94 20.98 10.95
CA ASN A 123 -1.45 22.33 11.23
C ASN A 123 -3.00 22.32 11.19
N PRO A 124 -3.68 23.31 11.81
CA PRO A 124 -5.14 23.39 11.75
C PRO A 124 -5.65 23.31 10.30
N PRO A 125 -6.76 22.59 10.05
CA PRO A 125 -7.31 22.46 8.70
C PRO A 125 -7.70 23.81 8.11
N ILE A 126 -7.62 23.90 6.79
CA ILE A 126 -8.26 24.97 6.02
C ILE A 126 -9.67 24.49 5.69
N GLU A 127 -10.69 25.19 6.19
CA GLU A 127 -12.07 24.89 5.81
C GLU A 127 -12.36 25.44 4.41
N VAL A 128 -12.72 24.56 3.48
CA VAL A 128 -13.03 24.92 2.09
C VAL A 128 -14.42 24.42 1.71
N SER A 129 -15.09 25.08 0.77
CA SER A 129 -16.41 24.63 0.29
C SER A 129 -16.34 23.64 -0.88
N ARG A 130 -15.16 23.49 -1.50
CA ARG A 130 -14.98 22.70 -2.73
C ARG A 130 -13.57 22.08 -2.81
N PRO A 131 -13.42 20.89 -3.43
CA PRO A 131 -12.12 20.24 -3.60
C PRO A 131 -11.10 21.05 -4.42
N ASP A 132 -11.55 21.84 -5.40
CA ASP A 132 -10.65 22.63 -6.24
C ASP A 132 -9.92 23.73 -5.47
N VAL A 133 -10.55 24.27 -4.41
CA VAL A 133 -9.89 25.24 -3.52
C VAL A 133 -8.79 24.55 -2.72
N CYS A 134 -9.07 23.36 -2.17
CA CYS A 134 -8.06 22.55 -1.47
C CYS A 134 -6.87 22.23 -2.37
N PHE A 135 -7.10 21.78 -3.60
CA PHE A 135 -6.01 21.48 -4.54
C PHE A 135 -5.21 22.73 -4.94
N SER A 136 -5.86 23.88 -5.06
CA SER A 136 -5.14 25.15 -5.32
C SER A 136 -4.27 25.55 -4.14
N ASP A 137 -4.78 25.41 -2.91
CA ASP A 137 -4.05 25.77 -1.69
C ASP A 137 -2.90 24.78 -1.41
N CYS A 138 -3.10 23.50 -1.76
CA CYS A 138 -2.10 22.45 -1.64
C CYS A 138 -1.14 22.35 -2.83
N ALA A 139 -1.21 23.23 -3.84
CA ALA A 139 -0.44 23.10 -5.08
C ALA A 139 1.10 23.12 -4.92
N ASN A 140 1.61 23.53 -3.76
CA ASN A 140 3.05 23.54 -3.43
C ASN A 140 3.47 22.39 -2.50
N PHE A 141 2.59 21.41 -2.31
CA PHE A 141 2.77 20.30 -1.39
C PHE A 141 2.67 18.97 -2.15
N ASP A 142 3.35 17.94 -1.63
CA ASP A 142 3.35 16.61 -2.26
C ASP A 142 1.95 15.98 -2.24
N PHE A 143 1.12 16.34 -1.26
CA PHE A 143 -0.21 15.77 -1.11
C PHE A 143 -1.24 16.79 -0.62
N ALA A 144 -2.49 16.47 -0.92
CA ALA A 144 -3.67 17.06 -0.32
C ALA A 144 -4.50 15.99 0.38
N VAL A 145 -5.15 16.37 1.46
CA VAL A 145 -6.10 15.53 2.18
C VAL A 145 -7.41 16.29 2.31
N ILE A 146 -8.51 15.61 1.99
CA ILE A 146 -9.86 16.15 2.21
C ILE A 146 -10.61 15.24 3.18
N GLY A 147 -11.24 15.85 4.19
CA GLY A 147 -12.12 15.18 5.15
C GLY A 147 -13.25 16.10 5.63
N GLY A 148 -14.04 15.65 6.59
CA GLY A 148 -15.02 16.51 7.25
C GLY A 148 -15.22 16.05 8.67
N LEU A 149 -14.59 16.74 9.62
CA LEU A 149 -14.78 16.48 11.04
C LEU A 149 -16.27 16.70 11.43
N PRO A 150 -16.76 16.06 12.50
CA PRO A 150 -18.13 16.27 13.00
C PRO A 150 -18.43 17.74 13.35
N THR A 151 -17.40 18.54 13.59
CA THR A 151 -17.51 19.97 13.91
C THR A 151 -17.56 20.86 12.67
N THR A 152 -17.14 20.34 11.51
CA THR A 152 -17.07 21.11 10.27
C THR A 152 -18.49 21.34 9.75
N PRO A 153 -18.89 22.59 9.44
CA PRO A 153 -20.21 22.86 8.90
C PRO A 153 -20.48 22.05 7.63
N ASN A 154 -21.73 21.63 7.40
CA ASN A 154 -22.12 20.85 6.21
C ASN A 154 -21.78 21.56 4.88
N SER A 155 -21.60 22.88 4.89
CA SER A 155 -21.19 23.65 3.71
C SER A 155 -19.68 23.62 3.43
N LEU A 156 -18.88 23.01 4.31
CA LEU A 156 -17.42 23.03 4.30
C LEU A 156 -16.84 21.61 4.47
N MET A 157 -15.59 21.46 4.06
CA MET A 157 -14.74 20.30 4.24
C MET A 157 -13.37 20.75 4.76
N ASP A 158 -12.71 19.88 5.51
CA ASP A 158 -11.37 20.14 6.03
C ASP A 158 -10.35 19.76 4.96
N CYS A 159 -9.46 20.70 4.64
CA CYS A 159 -8.33 20.51 3.76
C CYS A 159 -7.02 20.53 4.55
N TYR A 160 -6.15 19.56 4.29
CA TYR A 160 -4.80 19.53 4.83
C TYR A 160 -3.80 19.34 3.68
N CYS A 161 -2.67 20.05 3.78
CA CYS A 161 -1.56 19.94 2.85
C CYS A 161 -0.28 19.58 3.61
N GLY A 162 0.69 18.93 2.96
CA GLY A 162 2.00 18.74 3.56
C GLY A 162 3.00 18.00 2.67
N ASN A 163 4.17 17.72 3.23
CA ASN A 163 5.26 16.99 2.58
C ASN A 163 5.66 15.80 3.46
N GLY A 164 5.47 14.56 2.97
CA GLY A 164 5.72 13.31 3.72
C GLY A 164 4.74 12.94 4.86
N VAL A 165 3.49 12.55 4.56
CA VAL A 165 2.62 11.88 5.57
C VAL A 165 3.07 10.44 5.81
N ASN A 166 3.13 10.03 7.09
CA ASN A 166 2.99 8.63 7.45
C ASN A 166 1.52 8.23 7.30
N LEU A 167 1.14 7.78 6.10
CA LEU A 167 -0.20 7.24 5.90
C LEU A 167 -0.35 5.95 6.71
N GLY A 168 -1.47 5.82 7.42
CA GLY A 168 -1.86 4.52 7.95
C GLY A 168 -1.88 3.50 6.80
N VAL A 169 -1.21 2.36 6.99
CA VAL A 169 -1.01 1.35 5.93
C VAL A 169 -2.31 0.65 5.48
N THR A 170 -3.44 0.93 6.14
CA THR A 170 -4.70 0.26 5.89
C THR A 170 -5.62 1.15 5.05
N ALA A 171 -5.80 0.78 3.78
CA ALA A 171 -6.85 1.35 2.95
C ALA A 171 -8.22 1.03 3.58
N ILE A 172 -9.02 2.06 3.78
CA ILE A 172 -10.36 1.96 4.37
C ILE A 172 -11.43 2.31 3.33
N ARG A 173 -12.69 2.16 3.73
CA ARG A 173 -13.81 2.72 2.98
C ARG A 173 -13.76 4.24 3.05
N CYS A 174 -13.92 4.91 1.91
CA CYS A 174 -14.02 6.37 1.90
C CYS A 174 -15.20 6.84 2.74
N PRO A 175 -14.98 7.70 3.74
CA PRO A 175 -16.00 8.08 4.69
C PRO A 175 -17.03 9.04 4.09
N ALA A 176 -18.19 9.11 4.74
CA ALA A 176 -19.15 10.19 4.55
C ALA A 176 -18.66 11.47 5.25
N HIS A 177 -19.33 12.60 5.02
CA HIS A 177 -19.11 13.82 5.79
C HIS A 177 -19.45 13.62 7.28
N GLY A 178 -18.78 14.38 8.15
CA GLY A 178 -19.01 14.36 9.59
C GLY A 178 -18.39 13.15 10.30
N VAL A 179 -17.53 12.40 9.62
CA VAL A 179 -16.75 11.29 10.19
C VAL A 179 -15.40 11.85 10.63
N LEU A 180 -14.94 11.46 11.82
CA LEU A 180 -13.62 11.89 12.30
C LEU A 180 -12.55 11.49 11.28
N VAL A 181 -11.60 12.37 10.99
CA VAL A 181 -10.50 12.05 10.04
C VAL A 181 -9.60 10.91 10.51
N GLN A 182 -9.65 10.59 11.82
CA GLN A 182 -9.05 9.40 12.42
C GLN A 182 -9.77 8.10 12.00
N ASP A 183 -11.01 8.20 11.54
CA ASP A 183 -11.78 7.09 10.98
C ASP A 183 -11.73 7.09 9.44
N GLY A 184 -11.23 8.17 8.83
CA GLY A 184 -10.86 8.21 7.41
C GLY A 184 -10.78 9.58 6.77
N ALA A 185 -9.94 9.70 5.73
CA ALA A 185 -9.89 10.87 4.86
C ALA A 185 -9.51 10.49 3.42
N TYR A 186 -9.83 11.36 2.47
CA TYR A 186 -9.50 11.24 1.05
C TYR A 186 -8.08 11.75 0.81
N PHE A 187 -7.21 10.92 0.23
CA PHE A 187 -5.81 11.26 -0.01
C PHE A 187 -5.50 11.44 -1.49
N TYR A 188 -4.76 12.51 -1.78
CA TYR A 188 -4.39 12.91 -3.13
C TYR A 188 -2.90 13.19 -3.22
N ASP A 189 -2.25 12.64 -4.24
CA ASP A 189 -0.83 12.83 -4.55
C ASP A 189 -0.70 13.79 -5.75
N ASP A 190 0.18 14.78 -5.68
CA ASP A 190 0.39 15.73 -6.77
C ASP A 190 1.39 15.19 -7.81
N HIS A 191 0.96 15.07 -9.07
CA HIS A 191 1.81 14.56 -10.15
C HIS A 191 2.97 15.48 -10.52
N HIS A 192 2.97 16.75 -10.08
CA HIS A 192 4.14 17.62 -10.26
C HIS A 192 5.27 17.31 -9.25
N GLY A 193 4.96 16.70 -8.10
CA GLY A 193 5.94 16.22 -7.12
C GLY A 193 6.22 14.71 -7.19
N SER A 194 5.32 13.90 -7.76
CA SER A 194 5.31 12.44 -7.58
C SER A 194 5.97 11.60 -8.68
N HIS A 195 7.20 11.95 -9.07
CA HIS A 195 8.14 10.88 -9.46
C HIS A 195 8.57 10.02 -8.25
N GLY A 196 8.24 10.49 -7.04
CA GLY A 196 8.61 9.91 -5.76
C GLY A 196 7.61 8.90 -5.23
N PHE A 197 6.36 9.23 -4.97
CA PHE A 197 5.56 8.48 -3.99
C PHE A 197 5.17 7.06 -4.43
N SER A 198 4.59 6.84 -5.62
CA SER A 198 4.31 5.48 -6.10
C SER A 198 5.59 4.65 -6.24
N ARG A 199 6.69 5.26 -6.70
CA ARG A 199 8.01 4.63 -6.77
C ARG A 199 8.63 4.39 -5.40
N ARG A 200 8.38 5.27 -4.42
CA ARG A 200 8.89 5.23 -3.05
C ARG A 200 8.10 4.25 -2.22
N LYS A 201 6.78 4.13 -2.41
CA LYS A 201 5.92 3.10 -1.86
C LYS A 201 6.24 1.74 -2.48
N ALA A 202 6.47 1.67 -3.80
CA ALA A 202 6.96 0.45 -4.44
C ALA A 202 8.38 0.09 -3.97
N LEU A 203 9.26 1.07 -3.80
CA LEU A 203 10.62 0.89 -3.28
C LEU A 203 10.61 0.54 -1.79
N GLU A 204 9.75 1.13 -0.99
CA GLU A 204 9.60 0.89 0.44
C GLU A 204 8.95 -0.47 0.66
N GLN A 205 7.93 -0.83 -0.11
CA GLN A 205 7.41 -2.20 -0.15
C GLN A 205 8.45 -3.18 -0.67
N ALA A 206 9.29 -2.82 -1.64
CA ALA A 206 10.38 -3.67 -2.11
C ALA A 206 11.50 -3.79 -1.07
N VAL A 207 11.83 -2.73 -0.34
CA VAL A 207 12.80 -2.70 0.75
C VAL A 207 12.28 -3.48 1.94
N LEU A 208 11.01 -3.33 2.31
CA LEU A 208 10.36 -4.13 3.36
C LEU A 208 10.28 -5.61 2.95
N LYS A 209 9.95 -5.91 1.68
CA LYS A 209 10.02 -7.29 1.14
C LYS A 209 11.45 -7.81 1.10
N GLN A 210 12.43 -6.96 0.82
CA GLN A 210 13.84 -7.32 0.80
C GLN A 210 14.41 -7.46 2.22
N GLN A 211 13.90 -6.71 3.21
CA GLN A 211 14.21 -6.85 4.63
C GLN A 211 13.55 -8.10 5.20
N ALA A 212 12.32 -8.42 4.81
CA ALA A 212 11.68 -9.70 5.10
C ALA A 212 12.40 -10.88 4.42
N ALA A 213 13.02 -10.66 3.26
CA ALA A 213 13.90 -11.65 2.61
C ALA A 213 15.32 -11.70 3.20
N ASN A 214 15.72 -10.73 4.04
CA ASN A 214 17.04 -10.59 4.67
C ASN A 214 16.94 -10.57 6.21
N ILE A 215 16.05 -11.38 6.80
CA ILE A 215 15.90 -11.48 8.26
C ILE A 215 17.20 -11.92 8.94
N CYS A 216 18.00 -12.72 8.24
CA CYS A 216 19.32 -13.16 8.70
C CYS A 216 20.45 -12.72 7.75
N PRO A 217 21.68 -12.53 8.26
CA PRO A 217 22.88 -12.36 7.45
C PRO A 217 23.05 -13.46 6.41
N ALA A 218 23.76 -13.16 5.32
CA ALA A 218 24.03 -14.14 4.26
C ALA A 218 24.68 -15.42 4.81
N GLY A 219 24.09 -16.57 4.47
CA GLY A 219 24.53 -17.89 4.95
C GLY A 219 23.83 -18.39 6.21
N LEU A 220 23.05 -17.54 6.89
CA LEU A 220 22.25 -17.93 8.05
C LEU A 220 20.77 -18.08 7.69
N LYS A 221 20.07 -18.92 8.44
CA LYS A 221 18.66 -19.26 8.25
C LYS A 221 17.85 -18.85 9.49
N PRO A 222 16.69 -18.18 9.34
CA PRO A 222 15.85 -17.83 10.47
C PRO A 222 15.01 -19.03 10.91
N CYS A 223 15.14 -19.43 12.17
CA CYS A 223 14.44 -20.57 12.76
C CYS A 223 13.64 -20.16 13.98
N HIS A 224 12.49 -20.81 14.20
CA HIS A 224 11.71 -20.61 15.41
C HIS A 224 12.46 -21.10 16.67
N ILE A 225 12.29 -20.37 17.76
CA ILE A 225 12.82 -20.72 19.08
C ILE A 225 11.76 -21.52 19.84
N ASP A 226 12.12 -22.69 20.38
CA ASP A 226 11.19 -23.51 21.17
C ASP A 226 10.68 -22.79 22.42
N GLY A 227 9.37 -22.87 22.65
CA GLY A 227 8.70 -22.23 23.78
C GLY A 227 8.65 -20.69 23.75
N ALA A 228 9.10 -20.05 22.66
CA ALA A 228 8.96 -18.61 22.47
C ALA A 228 7.68 -18.26 21.68
N ASP A 229 7.32 -16.97 21.65
CA ASP A 229 6.18 -16.48 20.87
C ASP A 229 6.39 -16.71 19.35
N ASP A 230 5.29 -16.79 18.59
CA ASP A 230 5.29 -17.00 17.11
C ASP A 230 6.05 -15.92 16.30
N LYS A 231 6.55 -14.88 16.96
CA LYS A 231 7.35 -13.79 16.36
C LYS A 231 8.83 -13.86 16.70
N ALA A 232 9.23 -14.80 17.56
CA ALA A 232 10.61 -14.99 17.98
C ALA A 232 11.31 -15.95 17.02
N PHE A 233 12.48 -15.54 16.55
CA PHE A 233 13.35 -16.34 15.71
C PHE A 233 14.80 -16.12 16.09
N GLU A 234 15.64 -17.07 15.71
CA GLU A 234 17.09 -16.95 15.75
C GLU A 234 17.71 -17.26 14.38
N CYS A 235 18.86 -16.65 14.11
CA CYS A 235 19.60 -16.88 12.88
C CYS A 235 20.69 -17.93 13.12
N ILE A 236 20.51 -19.12 12.55
CA ILE A 236 21.44 -20.23 12.71
C ILE A 236 22.17 -20.53 11.40
N ASP A 237 23.34 -21.17 11.50
CA ASP A 237 24.00 -21.77 10.35
C ASP A 237 23.69 -23.28 10.32
N PRO A 238 22.76 -23.75 9.46
CA PRO A 238 22.38 -25.15 9.44
C PRO A 238 23.50 -26.09 8.97
N VAL A 239 24.62 -25.57 8.44
CA VAL A 239 25.74 -26.44 8.04
C VAL A 239 26.70 -26.77 9.18
N SER A 240 26.65 -26.03 10.28
CA SER A 240 27.62 -26.12 11.38
C SER A 240 26.99 -26.12 12.78
N ASP A 241 25.72 -25.72 12.90
CA ASP A 241 25.00 -25.70 14.16
C ASP A 241 24.62 -27.11 14.61
N ILE A 242 24.99 -27.46 15.84
CA ILE A 242 24.82 -28.81 16.40
C ILE A 242 23.37 -29.04 16.85
N GLU A 243 22.66 -27.98 17.24
CA GLU A 243 21.29 -28.06 17.76
C GLU A 243 20.26 -28.00 16.63
N SER A 244 20.66 -27.46 15.46
CA SER A 244 19.82 -27.36 14.27
C SER A 244 20.57 -27.73 12.98
N CYS A 245 21.18 -28.92 12.99
CA CYS A 245 21.98 -29.41 11.87
C CYS A 245 21.09 -29.80 10.69
N GLY A 246 21.41 -29.30 9.50
CA GLY A 246 20.68 -29.56 8.25
C GLY A 246 19.38 -28.77 8.05
N GLY A 247 18.96 -27.97 9.04
CA GLY A 247 17.75 -27.15 8.96
C GLY A 247 17.23 -26.70 10.33
N CYS A 248 16.06 -26.06 10.39
CA CYS A 248 15.46 -25.65 11.66
C CYS A 248 14.76 -26.83 12.34
N VAL A 249 15.04 -27.10 13.60
CA VAL A 249 14.33 -28.16 14.37
C VAL A 249 12.86 -27.82 14.59
N PHE A 250 12.56 -26.54 14.85
CA PHE A 250 11.20 -26.05 15.14
C PHE A 250 10.54 -25.34 13.95
N GLY A 251 11.08 -25.53 12.75
CA GLY A 251 10.58 -24.90 11.52
C GLY A 251 11.24 -23.56 11.19
N GLU A 252 11.20 -23.22 9.90
CA GLU A 252 11.69 -21.95 9.38
C GLU A 252 10.69 -20.82 9.67
N PHE A 253 11.21 -19.67 10.08
CA PHE A 253 10.41 -18.48 10.36
C PHE A 253 9.92 -17.83 9.04
N GLU A 254 8.64 -17.44 8.99
CA GLU A 254 7.96 -16.68 7.92
C GLU A 254 7.96 -17.23 6.48
N THR A 255 8.68 -18.30 6.13
CA THR A 255 8.71 -18.76 4.72
C THR A 255 7.47 -19.54 4.29
N GLY A 256 6.61 -20.02 5.20
CA GLY A 256 5.41 -20.82 4.86
C GLY A 256 5.69 -22.03 3.95
N SER A 257 6.98 -22.36 3.78
CA SER A 257 7.48 -23.31 2.81
C SER A 257 7.41 -24.68 3.44
N SER A 258 6.41 -25.45 3.02
CA SER A 258 6.25 -26.87 3.34
C SER A 258 7.39 -27.75 2.80
N ASN A 259 8.42 -27.17 2.18
CA ASN A 259 9.60 -27.84 1.63
C ASN A 259 10.89 -27.53 2.43
N SER A 260 10.81 -26.93 3.62
CA SER A 260 11.98 -26.76 4.47
C SER A 260 12.49 -28.13 4.97
N THR A 261 13.80 -28.34 4.89
CA THR A 261 14.43 -29.53 5.49
C THR A 261 14.34 -29.40 7.00
N VAL A 262 13.71 -30.38 7.65
CA VAL A 262 13.63 -30.46 9.11
C VAL A 262 15.03 -30.68 9.67
N GLY A 263 15.47 -29.77 10.54
CA GLY A 263 16.74 -29.86 11.24
C GLY A 263 16.78 -31.00 12.24
N VAL A 264 17.98 -31.40 12.64
CA VAL A 264 18.18 -32.37 13.72
C VAL A 264 19.11 -31.81 14.78
N ASN A 265 18.72 -32.00 16.04
CA ASN A 265 19.63 -31.76 17.16
C ASN A 265 20.58 -32.96 17.27
N CYS A 266 21.83 -32.75 16.86
CA CYS A 266 22.83 -33.79 16.91
C CYS A 266 23.12 -34.25 18.35
N LEU A 267 22.79 -33.47 19.40
CA LEU A 267 22.96 -33.82 20.81
C LEU A 267 22.01 -34.94 21.29
N ASP A 268 20.96 -35.24 20.54
CA ASP A 268 19.98 -36.28 20.87
C ASP A 268 20.36 -37.68 20.36
N ALA A 269 21.47 -37.81 19.62
CA ALA A 269 21.83 -39.11 19.06
C ALA A 269 22.20 -40.14 20.16
N PRO A 270 21.71 -41.39 20.08
CA PRO A 270 21.90 -42.37 21.14
C PRO A 270 23.38 -42.72 21.38
N GLY A 271 23.82 -42.69 22.64
CA GLY A 271 25.10 -43.24 23.06
C GLY A 271 26.34 -42.40 22.70
N GLN A 272 26.18 -41.20 22.16
CA GLN A 272 27.29 -40.29 21.91
C GLN A 272 27.81 -39.63 23.20
N ALA A 273 29.10 -39.34 23.24
CA ALA A 273 29.73 -38.61 24.34
C ALA A 273 29.54 -37.09 24.16
N LEU A 274 29.57 -36.32 25.26
CA LEU A 274 29.63 -34.86 25.20
C LEU A 274 30.90 -34.43 24.46
N GLY A 275 30.77 -33.51 23.50
CA GLY A 275 31.86 -33.12 22.59
C GLY A 275 32.28 -34.21 21.60
N GLY A 276 31.54 -35.32 21.52
CA GLY A 276 31.77 -36.43 20.62
C GLY A 276 30.94 -36.40 19.34
N VAL A 277 30.26 -35.29 19.08
CA VAL A 277 29.41 -35.07 17.90
C VAL A 277 29.61 -33.66 17.38
N THR A 278 29.51 -33.47 16.07
CA THR A 278 29.57 -32.18 15.39
C THR A 278 28.58 -32.16 14.23
N CYS A 279 28.20 -30.96 13.77
CA CYS A 279 27.48 -30.79 12.52
C CYS A 279 28.49 -30.37 11.45
N SER A 280 28.51 -31.11 10.34
CA SER A 280 29.41 -30.86 9.22
C SER A 280 28.63 -30.99 7.92
N SER A 281 28.61 -29.92 7.12
CA SER A 281 27.86 -29.87 5.86
C SER A 281 26.37 -30.24 6.02
N GLY A 282 25.77 -29.88 7.15
CA GLY A 282 24.37 -30.19 7.47
C GLY A 282 24.11 -31.65 7.86
N GLN A 283 25.14 -32.41 8.24
CA GLN A 283 25.00 -33.78 8.73
C GLN A 283 25.67 -33.96 10.10
N CYS A 284 25.02 -34.72 10.98
CA CYS A 284 25.59 -35.08 12.28
C CYS A 284 26.70 -36.12 12.10
N GLU A 285 27.91 -35.78 12.52
CA GLU A 285 29.07 -36.66 12.51
C GLU A 285 29.48 -37.02 13.96
N VAL A 286 29.47 -38.31 14.28
CA VAL A 286 29.84 -38.81 15.62
C VAL A 286 31.28 -39.28 15.63
N SER A 287 32.11 -38.66 16.48
CA SER A 287 33.54 -38.97 16.66
C SER A 287 33.83 -39.77 17.94
N LYS A 288 32.96 -39.68 18.96
CA LYS A 288 33.18 -40.34 20.26
C LYS A 288 31.89 -40.83 20.92
N CYS A 289 31.92 -42.05 21.42
CA CYS A 289 30.80 -42.69 22.12
C CYS A 289 30.99 -42.72 23.65
N LYS A 290 29.87 -42.75 24.39
CA LYS A 290 29.84 -42.99 25.85
C LYS A 290 30.40 -44.39 26.18
N PRO A 291 30.89 -44.61 27.41
CA PRO A 291 31.25 -45.95 27.88
C PRO A 291 30.13 -46.97 27.66
N GLY A 292 30.48 -48.15 27.16
CA GLY A 292 29.51 -49.19 26.79
C GLY A 292 29.00 -49.12 25.36
N TYR A 293 29.32 -48.05 24.62
CA TYR A 293 29.04 -47.90 23.18
C TYR A 293 30.34 -47.94 22.37
N HIS A 294 30.24 -48.23 21.08
CA HIS A 294 31.34 -48.12 20.13
C HIS A 294 30.84 -47.55 18.81
N LEU A 295 31.71 -46.85 18.09
CA LEU A 295 31.37 -46.24 16.82
C LEU A 295 31.30 -47.32 15.72
N LYS A 296 30.17 -47.39 15.01
CA LYS A 296 29.98 -48.26 13.85
C LYS A 296 29.20 -47.49 12.78
N SER A 297 29.80 -47.29 11.62
CA SER A 297 29.18 -46.56 10.50
C SER A 297 28.64 -45.17 10.90
N GLY A 298 29.45 -44.40 11.64
CA GLY A 298 29.09 -43.04 12.07
C GLY A 298 28.04 -42.98 13.20
N LYS A 299 27.64 -44.11 13.79
CA LYS A 299 26.67 -44.16 14.90
C LYS A 299 27.23 -44.91 16.10
N CYS A 300 26.85 -44.49 17.30
CA CYS A 300 27.20 -45.21 18.52
C CYS A 300 26.25 -46.39 18.73
N VAL A 301 26.81 -47.59 18.78
CA VAL A 301 26.06 -48.83 19.01
C VAL A 301 26.51 -49.50 20.32
N TYR A 302 25.54 -49.99 21.09
CA TYR A 302 25.81 -50.61 22.38
C TYR A 302 26.62 -51.91 22.23
N ARG A 303 27.66 -52.10 23.05
CA ARG A 303 28.38 -53.37 23.16
C ARG A 303 27.56 -54.34 24.02
N LYS A 304 26.84 -55.28 23.39
CA LYS A 304 26.37 -56.47 24.11
C LYS A 304 27.60 -57.22 24.65
N ARG A 305 27.72 -57.35 25.97
CA ARG A 305 28.71 -58.24 26.59
C ARG A 305 28.45 -59.65 26.07
N ARG A 306 29.42 -60.25 25.37
CA ARG A 306 29.41 -61.71 25.13
C ARG A 306 29.48 -62.37 26.50
N ARG A 307 28.43 -63.11 26.87
CA ARG A 307 28.47 -64.07 27.96
C ARG A 307 29.36 -65.24 27.54
#